data_AF-A0A3C0Q3F9-F1
#
_entry.id   AF-A0A3C0Q3F9-F1
#
_cell.length_a   1.000
_cell.length_b   1.000
_cell.length_c   1.000
_cell.angle_alpha   90.00
_cell.angle_beta   90.00
_cell.angle_gamma   90.00
#
_symmetry.space_group_name_H-M   'P 1'
#
loop_
_entity.id
_entity.type
_entity.pdbx_description
1 polymer ?
#
loop_
_entity_poly.entity_id
_entity_poly.type
_entity_poly.pdbx_seq_one_letter_code
_entity_poly.pdbx_strand_id
1 'polypeptide(L)'
;MPLKLPTIIGHRGAKAYAPENTLESIHTAADMGCKWVELDVKLTKDMVPIIMHDDDLDRTTNGHGPVAEITYADLCNLEAGSWFSESFSGIKIPPLEEAIEVILARDLGVNLEIKPCPGREKDTAEAMLDQLSQYWDDRDRLLISSFSHVSLETAAEMAG
;
A
#
# COMPACT_ATOMS: atom_id res chain seq x y z
N MET A 1 10.13 -11.93 -20.55
CA MET A 1 11.19 -12.62 -19.79
C MET A 1 10.63 -12.89 -18.39
N PRO A 2 11.13 -13.85 -17.59
CA PRO A 2 10.69 -13.98 -16.21
C PRO A 2 11.02 -12.70 -15.44
N LEU A 3 10.10 -12.24 -14.59
CA LEU A 3 10.28 -11.09 -13.71
C LEU A 3 11.56 -11.26 -12.88
N LYS A 4 12.44 -10.25 -12.87
CA LYS A 4 13.68 -10.28 -12.10
C LYS A 4 13.51 -9.53 -10.78
N LEU A 5 13.17 -10.26 -9.74
CA LEU A 5 13.03 -9.70 -8.40
C LEU A 5 14.41 -9.42 -7.76
N PRO A 6 14.57 -8.30 -7.03
CA PRO A 6 15.75 -8.09 -6.20
C PRO A 6 15.75 -9.07 -5.02
N THR A 7 16.92 -9.29 -4.43
CA THR A 7 17.06 -10.14 -3.22
C THR A 7 16.49 -9.48 -1.96
N ILE A 8 16.31 -8.16 -1.96
CA ILE A 8 15.81 -7.38 -0.84
C ILE A 8 14.68 -6.48 -1.33
N ILE A 9 13.55 -6.55 -0.63
CA ILE A 9 12.37 -5.72 -0.83
C ILE A 9 12.05 -5.07 0.52
N GLY A 10 11.85 -3.76 0.55
CA GLY A 10 11.45 -3.05 1.76
C GLY A 10 10.02 -3.39 2.14
N HIS A 11 9.82 -4.21 3.18
CA HIS A 11 8.51 -4.61 3.71
C HIS A 11 7.77 -3.41 4.35
N ARG A 12 6.60 -3.07 3.80
CA ARG A 12 5.81 -1.86 4.12
C ARG A 12 6.63 -0.58 4.02
N GLY A 13 7.48 -0.51 2.99
CA GLY A 13 8.63 0.40 2.92
C GLY A 13 9.77 -0.03 3.84
N ALA A 14 10.34 0.87 4.63
CA ALA A 14 11.37 0.56 5.64
C ALA A 14 10.77 0.53 7.05
N LYS A 15 9.79 -0.35 7.31
CA LYS A 15 8.97 -0.35 8.54
C LYS A 15 9.71 -0.44 9.89
N ALA A 16 10.99 -0.81 9.88
CA ALA A 16 11.82 -0.83 11.08
C ALA A 16 12.46 0.54 11.39
N TYR A 17 12.40 1.49 10.45
CA TYR A 17 13.08 2.79 10.50
C TYR A 17 12.12 3.98 10.33
N ALA A 18 10.93 3.74 9.78
CA ALA A 18 9.87 4.72 9.62
C ALA A 18 8.50 4.04 9.80
N PRO A 19 7.41 4.79 10.09
CA PRO A 19 6.09 4.22 10.29
C PRO A 19 5.67 3.41 9.06
N GLU A 20 5.26 2.16 9.26
CA GLU A 20 4.94 1.25 8.16
C GLU A 20 3.86 1.81 7.22
N ASN A 21 3.92 1.47 5.92
CA ASN A 21 2.87 1.82 4.94
C ASN A 21 2.62 3.34 4.81
N THR A 22 3.67 4.16 4.95
CA THR A 22 3.64 5.62 4.76
C THR A 22 4.57 6.06 3.64
N LEU A 23 4.43 7.29 3.15
CA LEU A 23 5.36 7.83 2.15
C LEU A 23 6.79 7.90 2.71
N GLU A 24 6.93 8.20 4.00
CA GLU A 24 8.20 8.26 4.72
C GLU A 24 8.89 6.91 4.77
N SER A 25 8.16 5.80 4.93
CA SER A 25 8.78 4.47 4.86
C SER A 25 9.23 4.10 3.46
N ILE A 26 8.55 4.57 2.41
CA ILE A 26 8.98 4.40 1.02
C ILE A 26 10.27 5.20 0.76
N HIS A 27 10.30 6.48 1.15
CA HIS A 27 11.49 7.33 1.04
C HIS A 27 12.68 6.73 1.78
N THR A 28 12.47 6.30 3.03
CA THR A 28 13.50 5.70 3.86
C THR A 28 14.05 4.41 3.23
N ALA A 29 13.19 3.57 2.65
CA ALA A 29 13.65 2.37 1.94
C ALA A 29 14.55 2.72 0.73
N ALA A 30 14.16 3.71 -0.06
CA ALA A 30 14.96 4.20 -1.18
C ALA A 30 16.32 4.74 -0.72
N ASP A 31 16.33 5.54 0.35
CA ASP A 31 17.55 6.15 0.92
C ASP A 31 18.50 5.10 1.49
N MET A 32 17.96 3.99 1.99
CA MET A 32 18.71 2.82 2.43
C MET A 32 19.20 1.92 1.28
N GLY A 33 18.86 2.25 0.04
CA GLY A 33 19.34 1.55 -1.16
C GLY A 33 18.47 0.37 -1.60
N CYS A 34 17.26 0.20 -1.05
CA CYS A 34 16.30 -0.77 -1.58
C CYS A 34 15.97 -0.43 -3.03
N LYS A 35 15.83 -1.47 -3.87
CA LYS A 35 15.39 -1.32 -5.27
C LYS A 35 13.90 -1.49 -5.42
N TRP A 36 13.28 -2.21 -4.49
CA TRP A 36 11.85 -2.43 -4.46
C TRP A 36 11.32 -2.22 -3.05
N VAL A 37 10.06 -1.82 -2.96
CA VAL A 37 9.27 -1.82 -1.73
C VAL A 37 8.08 -2.76 -1.87
N GLU A 38 7.56 -3.22 -0.76
CA GLU A 38 6.28 -3.90 -0.65
C GLU A 38 5.34 -2.99 0.14
N LEU A 39 4.07 -2.96 -0.24
CA LEU A 39 3.02 -2.18 0.40
C LEU A 39 1.69 -2.95 0.37
N ASP A 40 0.90 -2.77 1.42
CA ASP A 40 -0.42 -3.39 1.59
C ASP A 40 -1.53 -2.45 1.09
N VAL A 41 -2.40 -2.90 0.19
CA VAL A 41 -3.53 -2.09 -0.32
C VAL A 41 -4.86 -2.55 0.27
N LYS A 42 -5.64 -1.59 0.78
CA LYS A 42 -7.00 -1.74 1.30
C LYS A 42 -7.93 -0.69 0.69
N LEU A 43 -9.23 -0.84 0.97
CA LEU A 43 -10.24 0.14 0.61
C LEU A 43 -10.90 0.76 1.83
N THR A 44 -11.11 2.07 1.79
CA THR A 44 -12.05 2.77 2.68
C THR A 44 -13.50 2.37 2.37
N LYS A 45 -14.45 2.83 3.18
CA LYS A 45 -15.90 2.62 2.99
C LYS A 45 -16.40 3.06 1.61
N ASP A 46 -15.87 4.19 1.13
CA ASP A 46 -16.18 4.81 -0.16
C ASP A 46 -15.28 4.33 -1.30
N MET A 47 -14.66 3.14 -1.13
CA MET A 47 -13.91 2.42 -2.16
C MET A 47 -12.63 3.11 -2.64
N VAL A 48 -12.04 3.99 -1.82
CA VAL A 48 -10.78 4.64 -2.14
C VAL A 48 -9.61 3.71 -1.76
N PRO A 49 -8.70 3.36 -2.69
CA PRO A 49 -7.51 2.58 -2.38
C PRO A 49 -6.51 3.36 -1.51
N ILE A 50 -6.15 2.76 -0.37
CA ILE A 50 -5.20 3.30 0.61
C ILE A 50 -4.13 2.27 0.94
N ILE A 51 -3.00 2.74 1.49
CA ILE A 51 -1.91 1.87 1.91
C ILE A 51 -2.02 1.58 3.41
N MET A 52 -2.42 0.37 3.78
CA MET A 52 -2.61 -0.05 5.18
C MET A 52 -2.69 -1.57 5.33
N HIS A 53 -2.14 -2.10 6.42
CA HIS A 53 -2.08 -3.56 6.66
C HIS A 53 -3.27 -4.14 7.43
N ASP A 54 -3.70 -3.50 8.51
CA ASP A 54 -4.67 -4.06 9.45
C ASP A 54 -6.11 -3.78 9.00
N ASP A 55 -7.06 -4.60 9.44
CA ASP A 55 -8.49 -4.36 9.19
C ASP A 55 -9.05 -3.21 10.06
N ASP A 56 -8.38 -2.92 11.17
CA ASP A 56 -8.73 -1.86 12.12
C ASP A 56 -7.63 -0.78 12.17
N LEU A 57 -8.04 0.44 12.51
CA LEU A 57 -7.16 1.62 12.58
C LEU A 57 -6.22 1.63 13.80
N ASP A 58 -6.52 0.82 14.81
CA ASP A 58 -6.06 0.96 16.20
C ASP A 58 -4.54 0.85 16.41
N ARG A 59 -3.85 0.01 15.63
CA ARG A 59 -2.41 -0.25 15.87
C ARG A 59 -1.50 0.86 15.34
N THR A 60 -1.86 1.44 14.21
CA THR A 60 -0.95 2.28 13.39
C THR A 60 -1.47 3.69 13.18
N THR A 61 -2.53 4.09 13.88
CA THR A 61 -3.09 5.43 13.77
C THR A 61 -3.57 5.92 15.14
N ASN A 62 -4.02 7.17 15.18
CA ASN A 62 -4.76 7.74 16.31
C ASN A 62 -6.29 7.56 16.22
N GLY A 63 -6.78 6.79 15.24
CA GLY A 63 -8.19 6.42 15.09
C GLY A 63 -8.51 5.04 15.65
N HIS A 64 -9.79 4.68 15.59
CA HIS A 64 -10.29 3.39 16.10
C HIS A 64 -11.35 2.79 15.18
N GLY A 65 -11.38 1.46 15.13
CA GLY A 65 -12.41 0.68 14.46
C GLY A 65 -12.08 0.33 13.00
N PRO A 66 -13.04 -0.30 12.29
CA PRO A 66 -12.76 -0.94 11.02
C PRO A 66 -12.49 0.06 9.89
N VAL A 67 -11.43 -0.18 9.12
CA VAL A 67 -11.09 0.58 7.90
C VAL A 67 -12.23 0.51 6.87
N ALA A 68 -12.92 -0.62 6.80
CA ALA A 68 -14.05 -0.80 5.89
C ALA A 68 -15.26 0.13 6.20
N GLU A 69 -15.30 0.76 7.39
CA GLU A 69 -16.41 1.60 7.83
C GLU A 69 -16.10 3.10 7.89
N ILE A 70 -14.86 3.51 7.60
CA ILE A 70 -14.44 4.92 7.54
C ILE A 70 -14.40 5.43 6.10
N THR A 71 -14.86 6.67 5.86
CA THR A 71 -14.70 7.31 4.55
C THR A 71 -13.27 7.83 4.38
N TYR A 72 -12.80 7.99 3.14
CA TYR A 72 -11.48 8.57 2.90
C TYR A 72 -11.36 10.00 3.46
N ALA A 73 -12.43 10.79 3.35
CA ALA A 73 -12.46 12.14 3.91
C ALA A 73 -12.27 12.15 5.44
N ASP A 74 -12.86 11.20 6.15
CA ASP A 74 -12.66 11.05 7.60
C ASP A 74 -11.27 10.51 7.93
N LEU A 75 -10.78 9.54 7.15
CA LEU A 75 -9.44 8.96 7.28
C LEU A 75 -8.34 10.03 7.20
N CYS A 76 -8.48 11.02 6.31
CA CYS A 76 -7.55 12.14 6.15
C CYS A 76 -7.36 12.98 7.43
N ASN A 77 -8.31 12.92 8.38
CA ASN A 77 -8.19 13.61 9.66
C ASN A 77 -7.31 12.84 10.66
N LEU A 78 -7.03 11.56 10.43
CA LEU A 78 -6.17 10.73 11.27
C LEU A 78 -4.69 10.97 10.95
N GLU A 79 -3.82 10.49 11.83
CA GLU A 79 -2.37 10.43 11.59
C GLU A 79 -1.83 9.05 11.93
N ALA A 80 -0.77 8.65 11.24
CA ALA A 80 -0.21 7.30 11.19
C ALA A 80 1.28 7.25 11.57
N GLY A 81 1.79 8.28 12.26
CA GLY A 81 3.21 8.40 12.57
C GLY A 81 3.58 8.38 14.05
N SER A 82 2.81 9.04 14.93
CA SER A 82 3.22 9.18 16.34
C SER A 82 3.31 7.86 17.11
N TRP A 83 2.60 6.81 16.70
CA TRP A 83 2.70 5.46 17.31
C TRP A 83 4.10 4.85 17.12
N PHE A 84 4.82 5.24 16.07
CA PHE A 84 6.17 4.78 15.79
C PHE A 84 7.21 5.63 16.54
N SER A 85 7.11 6.96 16.42
CA SER A 85 7.92 7.91 17.18
C SER A 85 7.32 9.33 17.08
N GLU A 86 7.56 10.16 18.09
CA GLU A 86 7.13 11.56 18.11
C GLU A 86 7.67 12.39 16.93
N SER A 87 8.85 12.04 16.40
CA SER A 87 9.44 12.72 15.22
C SER A 87 8.65 12.53 13.93
N PHE A 88 7.73 11.55 13.91
CA PHE A 88 6.86 11.24 12.77
C PHE A 88 5.43 11.77 12.96
N SER A 89 5.20 12.62 13.96
CA SER A 89 3.86 13.14 14.25
C SER A 89 3.25 13.88 13.06
N GLY A 90 1.98 13.58 12.78
CA GLY A 90 1.19 14.24 11.75
C GLY A 90 1.24 13.59 10.36
N ILE A 91 2.05 12.54 10.18
CA ILE A 91 2.08 11.73 8.96
C ILE A 91 0.70 11.12 8.70
N LYS A 92 0.30 11.06 7.43
CA LYS A 92 -1.01 10.58 7.01
C LYS A 92 -0.96 9.14 6.50
N ILE A 93 -2.11 8.47 6.49
CA ILE A 93 -2.31 7.24 5.73
C ILE A 93 -2.36 7.65 4.25
N PRO A 94 -1.44 7.19 3.40
CA PRO A 94 -1.42 7.65 2.02
C PRO A 94 -2.48 6.92 1.18
N PRO A 95 -3.15 7.62 0.24
CA PRO A 95 -3.85 6.95 -0.84
C PRO A 95 -2.83 6.22 -1.74
N LEU A 96 -3.29 5.17 -2.43
CA LEU A 96 -2.42 4.40 -3.33
C LEU A 96 -1.79 5.27 -4.43
N GLU A 97 -2.48 6.31 -4.90
CA GLU A 97 -2.00 7.25 -5.91
C GLU A 97 -0.70 7.93 -5.48
N GLU A 98 -0.69 8.57 -4.31
CA GLU A 98 0.50 9.24 -3.79
C GLU A 98 1.67 8.26 -3.55
N ALA A 99 1.36 7.04 -3.09
CA ALA A 99 2.37 6.01 -2.92
C ALA A 99 3.01 5.60 -4.26
N ILE A 100 2.21 5.41 -5.32
CA ILE A 100 2.70 5.10 -6.67
C ILE A 100 3.58 6.25 -7.20
N GLU A 101 3.14 7.50 -7.05
CA GLU A 101 3.91 8.67 -7.48
C GLU A 101 5.29 8.72 -6.79
N VAL A 102 5.35 8.47 -5.48
CA VAL A 102 6.62 8.41 -4.75
C VAL A 102 7.48 7.26 -5.23
N ILE A 103 6.92 6.06 -5.44
CA ILE A 103 7.68 4.89 -5.94
C ILE A 103 8.31 5.20 -7.31
N LEU A 104 7.54 5.78 -8.23
CA LEU A 104 8.02 6.18 -9.56
C LEU A 104 9.10 7.27 -9.45
N ALA A 105 8.87 8.30 -8.65
CA ALA A 105 9.83 9.40 -8.44
C ALA A 105 11.15 8.95 -7.78
N ARG A 106 11.11 7.88 -6.98
CA ARG A 106 12.30 7.28 -6.33
C ARG A 106 12.94 6.17 -7.16
N ASP A 107 12.45 5.92 -8.38
CA ASP A 107 12.93 4.87 -9.27
C ASP A 107 12.94 3.47 -8.61
N LEU A 108 11.87 3.14 -7.89
CA LEU A 108 11.69 1.84 -7.22
C LEU A 108 10.79 0.90 -8.04
N GLY A 109 11.00 -0.41 -7.92
CA GLY A 109 9.94 -1.39 -8.21
C GLY A 109 9.03 -1.60 -7.02
N VAL A 110 7.91 -2.28 -7.22
CA VAL A 110 6.93 -2.50 -6.16
C VAL A 110 6.33 -3.90 -6.18
N ASN A 111 6.22 -4.49 -5.00
CA ASN A 111 5.27 -5.57 -4.73
C ASN A 111 4.02 -4.97 -4.07
N LEU A 112 2.90 -4.89 -4.78
CA LEU A 112 1.63 -4.46 -4.20
C LEU A 112 0.86 -5.68 -3.73
N GLU A 113 0.69 -5.81 -2.41
CA GLU A 113 -0.14 -6.85 -1.83
C GLU A 113 -1.61 -6.39 -1.78
N ILE A 114 -2.50 -7.13 -2.45
CA ILE A 114 -3.94 -6.98 -2.28
C ILE A 114 -4.29 -7.51 -0.90
N LYS A 115 -4.62 -6.60 0.02
CA LYS A 115 -4.82 -6.89 1.44
C LYS A 115 -6.26 -6.60 1.88
N PRO A 116 -7.28 -7.22 1.27
CA PRO A 116 -8.67 -6.81 1.44
C PRO A 116 -9.12 -6.95 2.90
N CYS A 117 -10.08 -6.11 3.31
CA CYS A 117 -10.90 -6.45 4.48
C CYS A 117 -11.80 -7.67 4.13
N PRO A 118 -12.19 -8.49 5.11
CA PRO A 118 -13.02 -9.68 4.86
C PRO A 118 -14.28 -9.37 4.04
N GLY A 119 -14.49 -10.13 2.96
CA GLY A 119 -15.65 -9.95 2.07
C GLY A 119 -15.49 -8.87 1.00
N ARG A 120 -14.33 -8.21 0.91
CA ARG A 120 -14.02 -7.17 -0.10
C ARG A 120 -12.86 -7.57 -1.02
N GLU A 121 -12.62 -8.87 -1.18
CA GLU A 121 -11.47 -9.45 -1.88
C GLU A 121 -11.44 -9.02 -3.36
N LYS A 122 -12.59 -9.12 -4.02
CA LYS A 122 -12.76 -8.74 -5.43
C LYS A 122 -12.68 -7.23 -5.62
N ASP A 123 -13.48 -6.50 -4.84
CA ASP A 123 -13.53 -5.03 -4.86
C ASP A 123 -12.14 -4.39 -4.68
N THR A 124 -11.35 -4.89 -3.72
CA THR A 124 -10.01 -4.38 -3.44
C THR A 124 -9.07 -4.65 -4.62
N ALA A 125 -9.15 -5.84 -5.22
CA ALA A 125 -8.34 -6.18 -6.39
C ALA A 125 -8.69 -5.29 -7.59
N GLU A 126 -9.98 -5.14 -7.91
CA GLU A 126 -10.46 -4.31 -9.02
C GLU A 126 -10.04 -2.85 -8.85
N ALA A 127 -10.36 -2.24 -7.71
CA ALA A 127 -10.05 -0.83 -7.47
C ALA A 127 -8.54 -0.54 -7.44
N MET A 128 -7.73 -1.45 -6.85
CA MET A 128 -6.27 -1.31 -6.87
C MET A 128 -5.71 -1.36 -8.29
N LEU A 129 -6.14 -2.32 -9.10
CA LEU A 129 -5.63 -2.52 -10.46
C LEU A 129 -6.10 -1.43 -11.43
N ASP A 130 -7.36 -1.01 -11.32
CA ASP A 130 -7.92 0.10 -12.11
C ASP A 130 -7.13 1.39 -11.85
N GLN A 131 -6.82 1.69 -10.58
CA GLN A 131 -6.01 2.85 -10.24
C GLN A 131 -4.56 2.69 -10.72
N LEU A 132 -3.93 1.54 -10.45
CA LEU A 132 -2.55 1.26 -10.84
C LEU A 132 -2.33 1.38 -12.36
N SER A 133 -3.30 0.92 -13.17
CA SER A 133 -3.23 0.94 -14.63
C SER A 133 -3.11 2.34 -15.24
N GLN A 134 -3.49 3.38 -14.49
CA GLN A 134 -3.41 4.77 -14.93
C GLN A 134 -2.00 5.35 -14.81
N TYR A 135 -1.16 4.76 -13.95
CA TYR A 135 0.16 5.30 -13.59
C TYR A 135 1.32 4.38 -13.98
N TRP A 136 1.09 3.06 -14.03
CA TRP A 136 2.17 2.08 -14.13
C TRP A 136 2.18 1.32 -15.46
N ASP A 137 3.26 1.47 -16.23
CA ASP A 137 3.46 0.80 -17.52
C ASP A 137 4.62 -0.22 -17.51
N ASP A 138 5.52 -0.18 -16.53
CA ASP A 138 6.69 -1.06 -16.43
C ASP A 138 6.38 -2.40 -15.74
N ARG A 139 6.05 -3.41 -16.54
CA ARG A 139 5.78 -4.77 -16.08
C ARG A 139 6.98 -5.48 -15.45
N ASP A 140 8.22 -5.04 -15.72
CA ASP A 140 9.42 -5.67 -15.14
C ASP A 140 9.70 -5.18 -13.71
N ARG A 141 8.97 -4.16 -13.25
CA ARG A 141 9.10 -3.54 -11.92
C ARG A 141 7.86 -3.63 -11.04
N LEU A 142 6.91 -4.47 -11.44
CA LEU A 142 5.65 -4.69 -10.72
C LEU A 142 5.46 -6.16 -10.37
N LEU A 143 5.14 -6.42 -9.11
CA LEU A 143 4.60 -7.69 -8.64
C LEU A 143 3.26 -7.41 -7.94
N ILE A 144 2.24 -8.19 -8.30
CA ILE A 144 0.98 -8.23 -7.57
C ILE A 144 0.97 -9.51 -6.73
N SER A 145 0.66 -9.39 -5.45
CA SER A 145 0.59 -10.51 -4.52
C SER A 145 -0.66 -10.46 -3.65
N SER A 146 -1.03 -11.59 -3.05
CA SER A 146 -2.08 -11.67 -2.03
C SER A 146 -2.06 -13.07 -1.40
N PHE A 147 -2.60 -13.19 -0.18
CA PHE A 147 -2.98 -14.48 0.40
C PHE A 147 -4.42 -14.91 0.05
N SER A 148 -5.21 -14.02 -0.54
CA SER A 148 -6.58 -14.31 -0.99
C SER A 148 -6.55 -14.88 -2.42
N HIS A 149 -7.01 -16.13 -2.58
CA HIS A 149 -7.18 -16.71 -3.91
C HIS A 149 -8.15 -15.89 -4.76
N VAL A 150 -9.24 -15.39 -4.19
CA VAL A 150 -10.24 -14.57 -4.92
C VAL A 150 -9.58 -13.30 -5.47
N SER A 151 -8.72 -12.65 -4.68
CA SER A 151 -8.00 -11.44 -5.13
C SER A 151 -6.99 -11.77 -6.23
N LEU A 152 -6.27 -12.90 -6.14
CA LEU A 152 -5.34 -13.34 -7.19
C LEU A 152 -6.05 -13.74 -8.49
N GLU A 153 -7.17 -14.45 -8.40
CA GLU A 153 -8.00 -14.82 -9.55
C GLU A 153 -8.54 -13.56 -10.25
N THR A 154 -9.11 -12.63 -9.48
CA THR A 154 -9.58 -11.33 -10.00
C THR A 154 -8.46 -10.57 -10.71
N ALA A 155 -7.27 -10.50 -10.08
CA ALA A 155 -6.12 -9.83 -10.67
C ALA A 155 -5.63 -10.49 -11.96
N ALA A 156 -5.62 -11.82 -12.03
CA ALA A 156 -5.25 -12.57 -13.22
C ALA A 156 -6.25 -12.37 -14.36
N GLU A 157 -7.55 -12.31 -14.05
CA GLU A 157 -8.61 -12.04 -15.02
C GLU A 157 -8.51 -10.64 -15.63
N MET A 158 -8.18 -9.62 -14.84
CA MET A 158 -8.02 -8.24 -15.33
C MET A 158 -6.72 -8.03 -16.13
N ALA A 159 -5.70 -8.85 -15.91
CA ALA A 159 -4.42 -8.76 -16.61
C ALA A 159 -4.41 -9.44 -17.99
N GLY A 160 -5.43 -10.27 -18.29
CA GLY A 160 -5.59 -11.00 -19.55
C GLY A 160 -6.21 -10.15 -20.65
#